data_AF-A0A384BHM1-F1
#
_entry.id   AF-A0A384BHM1-F1
#
_cell.length_a   1.000
_cell.length_b   1.000
_cell.length_c   1.000
_cell.angle_alpha   90.00
_cell.angle_beta   90.00
_cell.angle_gamma   90.00
#
_symmetry.space_group_name_H-M   'P 1'
#
loop_
_entity.id
_entity.type
_entity.pdbx_description
1 polymer ?
#
loop_
_entity_poly.entity_id
_entity_poly.type
_entity_poly.pdbx_seq_one_letter_code
_entity_poly.pdbx_strand_id
1 'polypeptide(L)'
;MSSSPLSKKRCVPGPDPKPSSDCSSAYSVMFKVPSGPTNGMPKKDSGTDIDEGLYSRQLYVLGHEAMKHLQTSSVLVSGLRGLGVEIAKNIILGGVKAVTLHDQGTAQWADLSSQFYLREEDIGKNRAEVSQPRLAELNSYVPVSTYTGALVEDFLCGFQ
;
A
#
# COMPACT_ATOMS: atom_id res chain seq x y z
N MET A 1 8.33 60.41 -1.47
CA MET A 1 8.66 59.18 -0.70
C MET A 1 7.80 59.18 0.54
N SER A 2 6.66 58.48 0.52
CA SER A 2 5.71 58.42 1.64
C SER A 2 5.65 56.98 2.14
N SER A 3 6.26 56.72 3.29
CA SER A 3 6.31 55.42 3.93
C SER A 3 5.25 55.34 5.02
N SER A 4 4.22 54.52 4.81
CA SER A 4 3.23 54.16 5.82
C SER A 4 3.67 52.89 6.56
N PRO A 5 3.56 52.79 7.90
CA PRO A 5 3.90 51.57 8.63
C PRO A 5 2.70 50.61 8.74
N LEU A 6 2.92 49.34 8.38
CA LEU A 6 1.99 48.23 8.56
C LEU A 6 1.93 47.79 10.03
N SER A 7 0.78 47.93 10.69
CA SER A 7 0.54 47.36 12.02
C SER A 7 0.40 45.83 11.95
N LYS A 8 1.31 45.13 12.65
CA LYS A 8 1.24 43.68 12.90
C LYS A 8 0.08 43.36 13.84
N LYS A 9 -0.99 42.73 13.33
CA LYS A 9 -1.99 42.04 14.17
C LYS A 9 -1.52 40.61 14.41
N ARG A 10 -1.09 40.33 15.63
CA ARG A 10 -0.76 39.00 16.15
C ARG A 10 -2.08 38.28 16.47
N CYS A 11 -2.46 37.30 15.67
CA CYS A 11 -3.53 36.35 16.03
C CYS A 11 -2.97 35.31 16.99
N VAL A 12 -3.65 35.12 18.12
CA VAL A 12 -3.34 34.10 19.12
C VAL A 12 -4.28 32.91 18.87
N PRO A 13 -3.81 31.64 18.85
CA PRO A 13 -4.69 30.49 18.70
C PRO A 13 -5.52 30.25 19.97
N GLY A 14 -6.83 30.05 19.81
CA GLY A 14 -7.70 29.48 20.84
C GLY A 14 -7.51 27.97 20.97
N PRO A 15 -8.09 27.33 22.00
CA PRO A 15 -7.88 25.90 22.27
C PRO A 15 -8.65 25.01 21.28
N ASP A 16 -7.99 23.96 20.81
CA ASP A 16 -8.51 22.98 19.84
C ASP A 16 -9.70 22.16 20.38
N PRO A 17 -10.73 21.88 19.56
CA PRO A 17 -11.74 20.89 19.90
C PRO A 17 -11.21 19.47 19.64
N LYS A 18 -11.39 18.57 20.62
CA LYS A 18 -11.06 17.14 20.52
C LYS A 18 -11.93 16.47 19.44
N PRO A 19 -11.38 15.64 18.53
CA PRO A 19 -12.22 14.83 17.67
C PRO A 19 -12.70 13.60 18.46
N SER A 20 -14.02 13.53 18.63
CA SER A 20 -14.72 12.31 19.03
C SER A 20 -14.57 11.27 17.92
N SER A 21 -13.95 10.15 18.27
CA SER A 21 -14.19 8.82 17.70
C SER A 21 -15.65 8.65 17.36
N ASP A 22 -15.96 8.35 16.10
CA ASP A 22 -16.91 7.30 15.69
C ASP A 22 -17.07 7.30 14.16
N CYS A 23 -16.36 6.40 13.47
CA CYS A 23 -16.65 6.04 12.08
C CYS A 23 -16.91 4.54 12.03
N SER A 24 -18.16 4.16 12.31
CA SER A 24 -18.60 2.77 12.22
C SER A 24 -18.82 2.35 10.77
N SER A 25 -18.12 1.28 10.39
CA SER A 25 -18.63 0.11 9.66
C SER A 25 -19.59 0.35 8.49
N ALA A 26 -19.08 0.32 7.27
CA ALA A 26 -19.92 0.11 6.09
C ALA A 26 -19.24 -0.54 4.87
N TYR A 27 -18.35 -1.53 5.00
CA TYR A 27 -18.06 -2.47 3.90
C TYR A 27 -17.69 -3.85 4.44
N SER A 28 -18.70 -4.63 4.83
CA SER A 28 -18.56 -6.08 5.04
C SER A 28 -19.22 -6.79 3.85
N VAL A 29 -18.41 -7.41 3.01
CA VAL A 29 -18.90 -8.38 2.02
C VAL A 29 -18.63 -9.77 2.61
N MET A 30 -19.71 -10.53 2.78
CA MET A 30 -19.74 -11.84 3.43
C MET A 30 -18.83 -12.87 2.75
N PHE A 31 -18.02 -13.57 3.54
CA PHE A 31 -17.58 -14.94 3.24
C PHE A 31 -17.99 -15.85 4.40
N LYS A 32 -18.82 -16.86 4.12
CA LYS A 32 -19.28 -17.86 5.10
C LYS A 32 -18.46 -19.14 4.93
N VAL A 33 -17.68 -19.52 5.94
CA VAL A 33 -16.96 -20.80 6.02
C VAL A 33 -17.68 -21.70 7.04
N PRO A 34 -17.93 -23.00 6.75
CA PRO A 34 -18.60 -23.90 7.68
C PRO A 34 -17.65 -24.37 8.80
N SER A 35 -18.19 -24.41 10.03
CA SER A 35 -17.48 -24.80 11.26
C SER A 35 -17.44 -26.33 11.45
N GLY A 36 -16.24 -26.90 11.56
CA GLY A 36 -15.98 -28.26 12.06
C GLY A 36 -15.53 -28.27 13.53
N PRO A 37 -15.51 -29.44 14.21
CA PRO A 37 -15.38 -29.52 15.67
C PRO A 37 -13.93 -29.31 16.15
N THR A 38 -13.81 -28.63 17.29
CA THR A 38 -12.54 -28.18 17.89
C THR A 38 -11.93 -29.24 18.81
N ASN A 39 -10.69 -29.64 18.56
CA ASN A 39 -9.87 -30.38 19.52
C ASN A 39 -8.66 -29.51 19.95
N GLY A 40 -8.44 -29.42 21.26
CA GLY A 40 -7.50 -28.51 21.90
C GLY A 40 -6.03 -28.81 21.61
N MET A 41 -5.36 -27.84 20.98
CA MET A 41 -3.91 -27.66 20.96
C MET A 41 -3.62 -26.36 21.75
N PRO A 42 -2.52 -26.23 22.50
CA PRO A 42 -2.17 -24.96 23.14
C PRO A 42 -2.09 -23.87 22.07
N LYS A 43 -2.69 -22.70 22.35
CA LYS A 43 -2.65 -21.51 21.48
C LYS A 43 -1.19 -21.18 21.16
N LYS A 44 -0.73 -21.60 19.97
CA LYS A 44 0.45 -21.01 19.33
C LYS A 44 0.09 -19.55 19.12
N ASP A 45 0.93 -18.64 19.59
CA ASP A 45 0.79 -17.22 19.34
C ASP A 45 0.49 -17.05 17.85
N SER A 46 -0.67 -16.48 17.50
CA SER A 46 -1.09 -16.28 16.12
C SER A 46 -0.35 -15.09 15.51
N GLY A 47 0.97 -15.04 15.71
CA GLY A 47 1.87 -14.23 14.91
C GLY A 47 1.98 -14.89 13.55
N THR A 48 1.93 -14.09 12.50
CA THR A 48 2.31 -14.53 11.16
C THR A 48 3.74 -15.05 11.23
N ASP A 49 3.90 -16.38 11.31
CA ASP A 49 5.22 -17.01 11.28
C ASP A 49 5.87 -16.58 9.96
N ILE A 50 7.03 -15.93 10.04
CA ILE A 50 7.79 -15.52 8.86
C ILE A 50 8.33 -16.80 8.21
N ASP A 51 8.12 -16.95 6.90
CA ASP A 51 8.73 -18.04 6.12
C ASP A 51 10.25 -17.83 6.05
N GLU A 52 10.97 -18.41 7.01
CA GLU A 52 12.43 -18.31 7.09
C GLU A 52 13.12 -18.91 5.86
N GLY A 53 12.49 -19.84 5.14
CA GLY A 53 13.03 -20.39 3.90
C GLY A 53 13.08 -19.33 2.80
N LEU A 54 11.95 -18.65 2.57
CA LEU A 54 11.83 -17.58 1.58
C LEU A 54 12.66 -16.35 1.96
N TYR A 55 12.57 -15.91 3.22
CA TYR A 55 13.15 -14.64 3.70
C TYR A 55 14.51 -14.77 4.37
N SER A 56 15.15 -15.94 4.34
CA SER A 56 16.45 -16.23 5.01
C SER A 56 17.48 -15.11 4.87
N ARG A 57 17.74 -14.64 3.64
CA ARG A 57 18.73 -13.57 3.38
C ARG A 57 18.27 -12.19 3.87
N GLN A 58 16.97 -11.92 3.78
CA GLN A 58 16.40 -10.64 4.20
C GLN A 58 16.37 -10.52 5.73
N LEU A 59 16.14 -11.64 6.43
CA LEU A 59 16.16 -11.71 7.90
C LEU A 59 17.52 -11.32 8.49
N TYR A 60 18.64 -11.61 7.82
CA TYR A 60 19.96 -11.18 8.29
C TYR A 60 20.21 -9.67 8.18
N VAL A 61 19.43 -8.97 7.37
CA VAL A 61 19.57 -7.52 7.16
C VAL A 61 18.61 -6.75 8.07
N LEU A 62 17.34 -7.16 8.11
CA LEU A 62 16.28 -6.44 8.82
C LEU A 62 16.04 -6.96 10.24
N GLY A 63 16.23 -8.26 10.46
CA GLY A 63 15.81 -8.96 11.68
C GLY A 63 14.32 -9.28 11.72
N HIS A 64 13.94 -10.15 12.65
CA HIS A 64 12.59 -10.70 12.77
C HIS A 64 11.54 -9.63 13.12
N GLU A 65 11.85 -8.73 14.04
CA GLU A 65 10.90 -7.70 14.49
C GLU A 65 10.52 -6.73 13.37
N ALA A 66 11.50 -6.28 12.58
CA ALA A 66 11.24 -5.42 11.42
C ALA A 66 10.41 -6.15 10.35
N MET A 67 10.68 -7.43 10.11
CA MET A 67 9.89 -8.24 9.19
C MET A 67 8.43 -8.40 9.65
N LYS A 68 8.18 -8.59 10.95
CA LYS A 68 6.82 -8.63 11.49
C LYS A 68 6.08 -7.31 11.25
N HIS A 69 6.75 -6.18 11.43
CA HIS A 69 6.15 -4.88 11.11
C HIS A 69 5.77 -4.78 9.63
N LEU A 70 6.67 -5.14 8.71
CA LEU A 70 6.37 -5.16 7.27
C LEU A 70 5.14 -6.00 6.94
N GLN A 71 5.01 -7.21 7.52
CA GLN A 71 3.88 -8.10 7.32
C GLN A 71 2.54 -7.57 7.85
N THR A 72 2.55 -6.47 8.62
CA THR A 72 1.33 -5.79 9.08
C THR A 72 1.00 -4.51 8.31
N SER A 73 1.97 -3.94 7.57
CA SER A 73 1.83 -2.69 6.83
C SER A 73 1.22 -2.87 5.45
N SER A 74 0.15 -2.13 5.16
CA SER A 74 -0.46 -2.04 3.81
C SER A 74 0.05 -0.80 3.08
N VAL A 75 0.58 -0.97 1.87
CA VAL A 75 1.29 0.08 1.13
C VAL A 75 0.54 0.48 -0.15
N LEU A 76 0.42 1.79 -0.37
CA LEU A 76 -0.05 2.36 -1.64
C LEU A 76 1.15 2.85 -2.47
N VAL A 77 1.24 2.40 -3.72
CA VAL A 77 2.21 2.93 -4.68
C VAL A 77 1.45 3.72 -5.76
N SER A 78 1.60 5.05 -5.73
CA SER A 78 0.93 5.96 -6.67
C SER A 78 1.86 6.39 -7.80
N GLY A 79 1.43 6.12 -9.04
CA GLY A 79 2.17 6.28 -10.28
C GLY A 79 2.94 5.02 -10.65
N LEU A 80 2.61 4.39 -11.79
CA LEU A 80 3.19 3.12 -12.27
C LEU A 80 3.98 3.31 -13.58
N ARG A 81 4.77 4.39 -13.63
CA ARG A 81 5.86 4.54 -14.61
C ARG A 81 7.09 3.76 -14.13
N GLY A 82 8.22 3.84 -14.84
CA GLY A 82 9.43 3.04 -14.54
C GLY A 82 9.89 3.08 -13.08
N LEU A 83 9.87 4.25 -12.43
CA LEU A 83 10.24 4.34 -11.01
C LEU A 83 9.22 3.63 -10.10
N GLY A 84 7.93 3.85 -10.35
CA GLY A 84 6.87 3.30 -9.50
C GLY A 84 6.81 1.78 -9.55
N VAL A 85 6.99 1.19 -10.73
CA VAL A 85 7.03 -0.28 -10.87
C VAL A 85 8.26 -0.88 -10.17
N GLU A 86 9.40 -0.20 -10.20
CA GLU A 86 10.63 -0.66 -9.55
C GLU A 86 10.49 -0.63 -8.02
N ILE A 87 9.87 0.44 -7.49
CA ILE A 87 9.51 0.54 -6.08
C ILE A 87 8.52 -0.58 -5.70
N ALA A 88 7.43 -0.75 -6.47
CA ALA A 88 6.42 -1.77 -6.20
C ALA A 88 7.02 -3.19 -6.19
N LYS A 89 7.86 -3.52 -7.18
CA LYS A 89 8.59 -4.80 -7.25
C LYS A 89 9.37 -5.06 -5.97
N ASN A 90 10.17 -4.09 -5.52
CA ASN A 90 11.02 -4.26 -4.33
C ASN A 90 10.19 -4.37 -3.04
N ILE A 91 9.08 -3.64 -2.92
CA ILE A 91 8.18 -3.71 -1.75
C ILE A 91 7.48 -5.07 -1.69
N ILE A 92 7.01 -5.59 -2.84
CA ILE A 92 6.35 -6.91 -2.92
C ILE A 92 7.34 -8.03 -2.57
N LEU A 93 8.54 -8.00 -3.14
CA LEU A 93 9.60 -8.95 -2.79
C LEU A 93 9.99 -8.83 -1.30
N GLY A 94 9.91 -7.62 -0.74
CA GLY A 94 10.15 -7.34 0.68
C GLY A 94 9.12 -7.95 1.64
N GLY A 95 7.97 -8.42 1.17
CA GLY A 95 7.01 -9.16 2.01
C GLY A 95 6.16 -8.29 2.94
N VAL A 96 5.58 -7.21 2.41
CA VAL A 96 4.59 -6.40 3.16
C VAL A 96 3.22 -7.10 3.25
N LYS A 97 2.31 -6.59 4.09
CA LYS A 97 0.95 -7.16 4.23
C LYS A 97 0.17 -7.19 2.91
N ALA A 98 0.20 -6.07 2.17
CA ALA A 98 -0.53 -5.89 0.93
C ALA A 98 0.03 -4.68 0.17
N VAL A 99 -0.10 -4.71 -1.16
CA VAL A 99 0.24 -3.57 -2.02
C VAL A 99 -0.96 -3.19 -2.88
N THR A 100 -1.29 -1.90 -2.90
CA THR A 100 -2.24 -1.34 -3.86
C THR A 100 -1.50 -0.45 -4.84
N LEU A 101 -1.68 -0.74 -6.13
CA LEU A 101 -1.10 0.01 -7.24
C LEU A 101 -2.10 1.05 -7.70
N HIS A 102 -1.69 2.31 -7.75
CA HIS A 102 -2.53 3.39 -8.23
C HIS A 102 -1.92 4.09 -9.44
N ASP A 103 -2.68 4.24 -10.51
CA ASP A 103 -2.34 5.12 -11.63
C ASP A 103 -3.63 5.50 -12.36
N GLN A 104 -3.81 6.78 -12.68
CA GLN A 104 -4.94 7.24 -13.50
C GLN A 104 -4.61 7.27 -14.99
N GLY A 105 -3.32 7.26 -15.32
CA GLY A 105 -2.85 7.37 -16.69
C GLY A 105 -2.74 6.03 -17.39
N THR A 106 -2.75 6.12 -18.72
CA THR A 106 -2.56 4.99 -19.61
C THR A 106 -1.09 4.84 -20.00
N ALA A 107 -0.71 3.64 -20.38
CA ALA A 107 0.62 3.33 -20.90
C ALA A 107 0.88 4.14 -22.18
N GLN A 108 2.01 4.84 -22.19
CA GLN A 108 2.49 5.61 -23.34
C GLN A 108 3.79 5.02 -23.86
N TRP A 109 4.12 5.29 -25.13
CA TRP A 109 5.39 4.89 -25.75
C TRP A 109 6.62 5.25 -24.90
N ALA A 110 6.64 6.45 -24.31
CA ALA A 110 7.75 6.91 -23.48
C ALA A 110 7.94 6.07 -22.19
N ASP A 111 6.88 5.42 -21.69
CA ASP A 111 6.94 4.63 -20.46
C ASP A 111 7.68 3.30 -20.68
N LEU A 112 7.68 2.75 -21.90
CA LEU A 112 8.36 1.49 -22.25
C LEU A 112 9.87 1.53 -22.05
N SER A 113 10.46 2.73 -22.00
CA SER A 113 11.90 2.94 -21.78
C SER A 113 12.40 2.44 -20.42
N SER A 114 11.52 2.40 -19.42
CA SER A 114 11.89 2.09 -18.03
C SER A 114 10.86 1.23 -17.29
N GLN A 115 9.63 1.13 -17.78
CA GLN A 115 8.60 0.26 -17.20
C GLN A 115 8.66 -1.13 -17.86
N PHE A 116 9.47 -2.02 -17.28
CA PHE A 116 9.78 -3.35 -17.81
C PHE A 116 8.61 -4.35 -17.87
N TYR A 117 7.46 -4.06 -17.25
CA TYR A 117 6.24 -4.85 -17.40
C TYR A 117 5.32 -4.40 -18.53
N LEU A 118 5.43 -3.16 -19.04
CA LEU A 118 4.62 -2.76 -20.19
C LEU A 118 5.18 -3.37 -21.48
N ARG A 119 4.27 -3.73 -22.39
CA ARG A 119 4.59 -4.11 -23.78
C ARG A 119 3.94 -3.12 -24.75
N GLU A 120 4.35 -3.14 -26.01
CA GLU A 120 3.75 -2.28 -27.05
C GLU A 120 2.23 -2.49 -27.19
N GLU A 121 1.77 -3.73 -27.02
CA GLU A 121 0.35 -4.10 -27.02
C GLU A 121 -0.46 -3.54 -25.84
N ASP A 122 0.22 -2.98 -24.83
CA ASP A 122 -0.41 -2.40 -23.65
C ASP A 122 -0.62 -0.89 -23.75
N ILE A 123 -0.08 -0.26 -24.80
CA ILE A 123 -0.24 1.18 -25.02
C ILE A 123 -1.72 1.54 -25.07
N GLY A 124 -2.10 2.56 -24.32
CA GLY A 124 -3.49 3.01 -24.17
C GLY A 124 -4.28 2.32 -23.05
N LYS A 125 -3.80 1.21 -22.48
CA LYS A 125 -4.40 0.57 -21.28
C LYS A 125 -3.89 1.24 -20.00
N ASN A 126 -4.61 1.12 -18.89
CA ASN A 126 -4.18 1.68 -17.61
C ASN A 126 -2.88 0.99 -17.11
N ARG A 127 -1.90 1.79 -16.64
CA ARG A 127 -0.59 1.26 -16.23
C ARG A 127 -0.66 0.35 -15.01
N ALA A 128 -1.50 0.67 -14.03
CA ALA A 128 -1.64 -0.13 -12.82
C ALA A 128 -2.29 -1.48 -13.12
N GLU A 129 -3.37 -1.49 -13.90
CA GLU A 129 -4.09 -2.71 -14.29
C GLU A 129 -3.23 -3.67 -15.09
N VAL A 130 -2.48 -3.18 -16.09
CA VAL A 130 -1.59 -4.03 -16.90
C VAL A 130 -0.44 -4.61 -16.07
N SER A 131 0.08 -3.84 -15.11
CA SER A 131 1.23 -4.26 -14.30
C SER A 131 0.86 -5.24 -13.19
N GLN A 132 -0.38 -5.19 -12.69
CA GLN A 132 -0.84 -5.97 -11.54
C GLN A 132 -0.57 -7.48 -11.64
N PRO A 133 -0.94 -8.19 -12.72
CA PRO A 133 -0.77 -9.66 -12.74
C PRO A 133 0.70 -10.07 -12.61
N ARG A 134 1.60 -9.35 -13.29
CA ARG A 134 3.04 -9.64 -13.26
C ARG A 134 3.69 -9.27 -11.93
N LEU A 135 3.19 -8.24 -11.25
CA LEU A 135 3.63 -7.87 -9.90
C LEU A 135 3.13 -8.88 -8.85
N ALA A 136 1.91 -9.40 -9.01
CA ALA A 136 1.35 -10.41 -8.10
C ALA A 136 2.09 -11.76 -8.15
N GLU A 137 2.70 -12.10 -9.29
CA GLU A 137 3.51 -13.32 -9.44
C GLU A 137 4.82 -13.30 -8.64
N LEU A 138 5.30 -12.13 -8.21
CA LEU A 138 6.58 -11.99 -7.52
C LEU A 138 6.57 -12.62 -6.12
N ASN A 139 5.42 -12.60 -5.45
CA ASN A 139 5.31 -13.08 -4.08
C ASN A 139 3.86 -13.48 -3.73
N SER A 140 3.60 -14.78 -3.57
CA SER A 140 2.28 -15.31 -3.24
C SER A 140 1.75 -14.89 -1.85
N TYR A 141 2.62 -14.41 -0.96
CA TYR A 141 2.23 -13.92 0.36
C TYR A 141 1.70 -12.47 0.32
N VAL A 142 1.98 -11.72 -0.75
CA VAL A 142 1.64 -10.29 -0.84
C VAL A 142 0.50 -10.10 -1.85
N PRO A 143 -0.75 -9.90 -1.41
CA PRO A 143 -1.83 -9.55 -2.33
C PRO A 143 -1.56 -8.19 -2.98
N VAL A 144 -1.75 -8.15 -4.30
CA VAL A 144 -1.57 -6.93 -5.12
C VAL A 144 -2.91 -6.55 -5.75
N SER A 145 -3.41 -5.37 -5.43
CA SER A 145 -4.64 -4.80 -5.99
C SER A 145 -4.38 -3.52 -6.79
N THR A 146 -5.37 -3.05 -7.55
CA THR A 146 -5.28 -1.81 -8.33
C THR A 146 -6.37 -0.81 -7.97
N TYR A 147 -6.06 0.47 -8.14
CA TYR A 147 -7.00 1.57 -8.01
C TYR A 147 -6.72 2.62 -9.10
N THR A 148 -7.74 2.99 -9.87
CA THR A 148 -7.59 3.93 -11.01
C THR A 148 -8.33 5.25 -10.79
N GLY A 149 -8.96 5.43 -9.62
CA GLY A 149 -9.75 6.60 -9.28
C GLY A 149 -8.94 7.75 -8.67
N ALA A 150 -9.63 8.81 -8.24
CA ALA A 150 -9.02 9.91 -7.51
C ALA A 150 -8.56 9.48 -6.11
N LEU A 151 -7.38 9.95 -5.70
CA LEU A 151 -6.93 9.79 -4.31
C LEU A 151 -7.72 10.75 -3.42
N VAL A 152 -8.70 10.19 -2.72
CA VAL A 152 -9.52 10.89 -1.73
C VAL A 152 -9.12 10.46 -0.32
N GLU A 153 -9.32 11.32 0.68
CA GLU A 153 -8.91 11.06 2.07
C GLU A 153 -9.45 9.72 2.61
N ASP A 154 -10.72 9.41 2.33
CA ASP A 154 -11.37 8.16 2.74
C ASP A 154 -10.69 6.92 2.13
N PHE A 155 -10.08 7.04 0.95
CA PHE A 155 -9.31 5.95 0.35
C PHE A 155 -7.93 5.85 1.00
N LEU A 156 -7.29 6.98 1.28
CA LEU A 156 -5.94 7.04 1.83
C LEU A 156 -5.87 6.56 3.28
N CYS A 157 -6.96 6.67 4.05
CA CYS A 157 -6.98 6.31 5.47
C CYS A 157 -6.72 4.82 5.76
N GLY A 158 -6.78 3.95 4.74
CA GLY A 158 -6.55 2.51 4.86
C GLY A 158 -5.09 2.07 4.80
N PHE A 159 -4.15 2.98 4.51
CA PHE A 159 -2.72 2.68 4.37
C PHE A 159 -1.93 3.14 5.61
N GLN A 160 -0.83 2.45 5.91
CA GLN A 160 -0.02 2.61 7.12
C GLN A 160 1.40 3.05 6.80
#